data_AF-A0A6J8AIP1-F1
#
_entry.id   AF-A0A6J8AIP1-F1
#
_cell.length_a   1.000
_cell.length_b   1.000
_cell.length_c   1.000
_cell.angle_alpha   90.00
_cell.angle_beta   90.00
_cell.angle_gamma   90.00
#
_symmetry.space_group_name_H-M   'P 1'
#
loop_
_entity.id
_entity.type
_entity.pdbx_description
1 polymer ?
#
loop_
_entity_poly.entity_id
_entity_poly.type
_entity_poly.pdbx_seq_one_letter_code
_entity_poly.pdbx_strand_id
1 'polypeptide(L)'
;MSVECECEIISFVRIGCPSVSKSKLLNEILTDQYHNTFSNKDCPLGTAKRILSDGIVEAAWYIPSDKSTVFRNTAMFLNLRGNAISHRKQLCAVAQLTDILVVIVLLSDLEGTSFKEVLYDIVTTKKGVVIAIDAFQNNTIEVSEKIEGFNKTVGNHHQMITVCLLSVFGKMKDTSTVKSEMRNAISGMMKEKYSRVTI
;
A
#
# COMPACT_ATOMS: atom_id res chain seq x y z
N MET A 1 30.08 -4.95 -17.90
CA MET A 1 28.91 -5.85 -17.81
C MET A 1 28.09 -5.38 -16.61
N SER A 2 27.18 -4.44 -16.82
CA SER A 2 26.23 -4.01 -15.78
C SER A 2 25.12 -5.07 -15.73
N VAL A 3 24.97 -5.74 -14.59
CA VAL A 3 23.78 -6.54 -14.35
C VAL A 3 22.66 -5.54 -14.06
N GLU A 4 21.85 -5.23 -15.06
CA GLU A 4 20.59 -4.52 -14.84
C GLU A 4 19.66 -5.49 -14.11
N CYS A 5 19.58 -5.35 -12.79
CA CYS A 5 18.51 -5.96 -12.02
C CYS A 5 17.29 -5.04 -12.15
N GLU A 6 16.36 -5.38 -13.04
CA GLU A 6 15.01 -4.80 -13.04
C GLU A 6 14.32 -5.19 -11.72
N CYS A 7 14.47 -4.32 -10.73
CA CYS A 7 13.87 -4.46 -9.41
C CYS A 7 12.77 -3.40 -9.28
N GLU A 8 11.53 -3.84 -9.05
CA GLU A 8 10.43 -2.91 -8.81
C GLU A 8 10.40 -2.46 -7.36
N ILE A 9 10.23 -1.15 -7.16
CA ILE A 9 10.15 -0.55 -5.84
C ILE A 9 8.68 -0.36 -5.48
N ILE A 10 8.23 -1.13 -4.49
CA ILE A 10 6.85 -1.10 -4.00
C ILE A 10 6.85 -0.53 -2.59
N SER A 11 6.19 0.61 -2.40
CA SER A 11 6.22 1.30 -1.11
C SER A 11 4.87 1.32 -0.44
N PHE A 12 4.86 1.08 0.87
CA PHE A 12 3.67 1.06 1.69
C PHE A 12 3.68 2.24 2.66
N VAL A 13 2.63 3.05 2.58
CA VAL A 13 2.39 4.20 3.46
C VAL A 13 0.99 4.11 4.06
N ARG A 14 0.78 4.73 5.22
CA ARG A 14 -0.56 4.90 5.79
C ARG A 14 -0.85 6.36 6.04
N ILE A 15 -2.11 6.72 5.94
CA ILE A 15 -2.62 8.04 6.29
C ILE A 15 -3.63 7.89 7.42
N GLY A 16 -3.54 8.79 8.40
CA GLY A 16 -4.41 8.78 9.57
C GLY A 16 -4.13 7.61 10.51
N CYS A 17 -5.19 6.99 11.04
CA CYS A 17 -5.08 5.85 11.94
C CYS A 17 -6.01 4.69 11.54
N PRO A 18 -5.70 3.98 10.43
CA PRO A 18 -6.48 2.82 10.02
C PRO A 18 -6.49 1.75 11.12
N SER A 19 -7.60 1.05 11.25
CA SER A 19 -7.78 -0.10 12.14
C SER A 19 -6.86 -1.26 11.74
N VAL A 20 -6.63 -1.42 10.43
CA VAL A 20 -5.71 -2.41 9.87
C VAL A 20 -4.26 -1.93 10.01
N SER A 21 -3.44 -2.79 10.62
CA SER A 21 -2.00 -2.52 10.75
C SER A 21 -1.31 -2.65 9.39
N LYS A 22 -0.79 -1.54 8.85
CA LYS A 22 -0.03 -1.52 7.60
C LYS A 22 1.07 -2.57 7.52
N SER A 23 1.97 -2.61 8.51
CA SER A 23 3.09 -3.55 8.50
C SER A 23 2.62 -5.01 8.60
N LYS A 24 1.47 -5.26 9.23
CA LYS A 24 0.88 -6.61 9.30
C LYS A 24 0.37 -7.04 7.93
N LEU A 25 -0.42 -6.19 7.28
CA LEU A 25 -0.92 -6.43 5.93
C LEU A 25 0.23 -6.61 4.93
N LEU A 26 1.29 -5.79 5.04
CA LEU A 26 2.49 -5.92 4.23
C LEU A 26 3.19 -7.27 4.42
N ASN A 27 3.37 -7.73 5.67
CA ASN A 27 3.93 -9.05 5.93
C ASN A 27 3.06 -10.17 5.33
N GLU A 28 1.73 -10.08 5.49
CA GLU A 28 0.78 -11.05 4.94
C GLU A 28 0.83 -11.08 3.40
N ILE A 29 1.04 -9.94 2.75
CA ILE A 29 1.23 -9.88 1.29
C ILE A 29 2.54 -10.55 0.87
N LEU A 30 3.63 -10.32 1.60
CA LEU A 30 4.97 -10.76 1.20
C LEU A 30 5.25 -12.24 1.39
N THR A 31 4.68 -12.83 2.44
CA THR A 31 4.99 -14.20 2.80
C THR A 31 3.73 -14.96 3.20
N ASP A 32 3.68 -16.23 2.82
CA ASP A 32 2.70 -17.18 3.35
C ASP A 32 3.22 -17.88 4.62
N GLN A 33 4.44 -17.55 5.05
CA GLN A 33 5.08 -18.10 6.24
C GLN A 33 4.82 -17.22 7.48
N TYR A 34 4.97 -17.82 8.66
CA TYR A 34 4.67 -17.18 9.95
C TYR A 34 5.70 -16.13 10.43
N HIS A 35 6.72 -15.80 9.63
CA HIS A 35 7.73 -14.81 10.03
C HIS A 35 7.32 -13.39 9.60
N ASN A 36 7.52 -12.42 10.49
CA ASN A 36 7.26 -11.01 10.20
C ASN A 36 8.53 -10.36 9.61
N THR A 37 8.46 -9.87 8.37
CA THR A 37 9.54 -9.11 7.73
C THR A 37 9.67 -7.71 8.31
N PHE A 38 8.54 -7.04 8.51
CA PHE A 38 8.46 -5.70 9.10
C PHE A 38 7.85 -5.76 10.49
N SER A 39 8.43 -5.04 11.45
CA SER A 39 7.86 -5.01 12.82
C SER A 39 6.48 -4.33 12.80
N ASN A 40 5.52 -4.97 13.47
CA ASN A 40 4.13 -4.54 13.54
C ASN A 40 3.64 -4.54 14.99
N LYS A 41 2.39 -4.12 15.22
CA LYS A 41 1.81 -3.98 16.57
C LYS A 41 1.73 -5.30 17.36
N ASP A 42 1.72 -6.44 16.68
CA ASP A 42 1.63 -7.77 17.30
C ASP A 42 3.03 -8.35 17.62
N CYS A 43 4.12 -7.69 17.21
CA CYS A 43 5.48 -8.08 17.55
C CYS A 43 5.83 -7.70 19.01
N PRO A 44 6.81 -8.36 19.64
CA PRO A 44 7.39 -7.89 20.90
C PRO A 44 7.82 -6.42 20.76
N LEU A 45 7.44 -5.57 21.72
CA LEU A 45 7.65 -4.11 21.70
C LEU A 45 6.98 -3.37 20.52
N GLY A 46 6.10 -4.02 19.76
CA GLY A 46 5.41 -3.43 18.60
C GLY A 46 4.45 -2.29 18.96
N THR A 47 3.98 -2.26 20.20
CA THR A 47 3.13 -1.21 20.79
C THR A 47 3.92 -0.18 21.61
N ALA A 48 5.24 -0.36 21.76
CA ALA A 48 6.06 0.61 22.46
C ALA A 48 6.01 1.98 21.77
N LYS A 49 6.18 3.05 22.54
CA LYS A 49 6.19 4.41 22.01
C LYS A 49 7.27 4.54 20.94
N ARG A 50 6.86 4.93 19.73
CA ARG A 50 7.76 5.08 18.57
C ARG A 50 8.49 6.42 18.65
N ILE A 51 9.47 6.52 19.54
CA ILE A 51 10.25 7.76 19.71
C ILE A 51 11.24 7.91 18.55
N LEU A 52 11.97 6.84 18.22
CA LEU A 52 13.00 6.85 17.17
C LEU A 52 12.55 6.20 15.88
N SER A 53 11.54 5.33 15.94
CA SER A 53 11.08 4.53 14.80
C SER A 53 9.93 5.16 14.04
N ASP A 54 9.40 6.31 14.48
CA ASP A 54 8.38 7.03 13.72
C ASP A 54 9.04 7.85 12.59
N GLY A 55 8.56 7.70 11.35
CA GLY A 55 9.12 8.36 10.18
C GLY A 55 10.28 7.63 9.49
N ILE A 56 10.77 6.51 10.04
CA ILE A 56 11.81 5.71 9.35
C ILE A 56 11.22 4.93 8.18
N VAL A 57 12.04 4.65 7.17
CA VAL A 57 11.69 3.77 6.05
C VAL A 57 12.43 2.45 6.23
N GLU A 58 11.67 1.37 6.41
CA GLU A 58 12.24 0.02 6.38
C GLU A 58 12.30 -0.48 4.94
N ALA A 59 13.29 -1.30 4.61
CA ALA A 59 13.43 -1.92 3.29
C ALA A 59 13.60 -3.43 3.42
N ALA A 60 12.96 -4.19 2.53
CA ALA A 60 13.15 -5.63 2.40
C ALA A 60 13.12 -6.04 0.93
N TRP A 61 13.84 -7.09 0.56
CA TRP A 61 13.82 -7.65 -0.78
C TRP A 61 12.95 -8.90 -0.81
N TYR A 62 12.04 -8.96 -1.77
CA TYR A 62 11.40 -10.18 -2.19
C TYR A 62 12.22 -10.78 -3.32
N ILE A 63 12.70 -12.01 -3.12
CA ILE A 63 13.40 -12.78 -4.14
C ILE A 63 12.51 -13.97 -4.48
N PRO A 64 12.06 -14.11 -5.74
CA PRO A 64 11.23 -15.23 -6.15
C PRO A 64 11.98 -16.55 -5.94
N SER A 65 11.26 -17.58 -5.56
CA SER A 65 11.78 -18.94 -5.46
C SER A 65 10.75 -19.90 -6.02
N ASP A 66 11.18 -21.09 -6.45
CA ASP A 66 10.30 -22.10 -7.04
C ASP A 66 9.17 -22.56 -6.10
N LYS A 67 9.29 -22.26 -4.80
CA LYS A 67 8.31 -22.57 -3.75
C LYS A 67 7.32 -21.44 -3.46
N SER A 68 7.64 -20.20 -3.86
CA SER A 68 6.84 -19.00 -3.58
C SER A 68 6.32 -18.41 -4.89
N THR A 69 5.02 -18.50 -5.10
CA THR A 69 4.34 -17.99 -6.31
C THR A 69 3.79 -16.57 -6.13
N VAL A 70 4.17 -15.87 -5.05
CA VAL A 70 3.57 -14.58 -4.66
C VAL A 70 3.82 -13.49 -5.71
N PHE A 71 5.07 -13.24 -6.05
CA PHE A 71 5.47 -12.37 -7.17
C PHE A 71 6.43 -13.13 -8.08
N ARG A 72 6.36 -12.85 -9.39
CA ARG A 72 7.23 -13.50 -10.41
C ARG A 72 8.63 -12.88 -10.47
N ASN A 73 8.75 -11.59 -10.16
CA ASN A 73 9.98 -10.84 -10.29
C ASN A 73 10.51 -10.42 -8.91
N THR A 74 11.82 -10.16 -8.84
CA THR A 74 12.44 -9.55 -7.65
C THR A 74 11.88 -8.15 -7.44
N ALA A 75 11.57 -7.80 -6.19
CA ALA A 75 11.07 -6.48 -5.85
C ALA A 75 11.60 -6.01 -4.50
N MET A 76 11.80 -4.70 -4.37
CA MET A 76 12.15 -4.06 -3.11
C MET A 76 10.88 -3.46 -2.50
N PHE A 77 10.61 -3.84 -1.27
CA PHE A 77 9.47 -3.35 -0.49
C PHE A 77 9.95 -2.31 0.52
N LEU A 78 9.37 -1.11 0.45
CA LEU A 78 9.62 -0.05 1.41
C LEU A 78 8.42 0.14 2.32
N ASN A 79 8.68 0.37 3.60
CA ASN A 79 7.65 0.58 4.61
C ASN A 79 7.93 1.86 5.40
N LEU A 80 7.22 2.95 5.09
CA LEU A 80 7.32 4.19 5.87
C LEU A 80 6.57 4.02 7.19
N ARG A 81 7.30 4.05 8.32
CA ARG A 81 6.69 3.99 9.65
C ARG A 81 6.03 5.32 10.00
N GLY A 82 4.91 5.22 10.73
CA GLY A 82 4.17 6.37 11.21
C GLY A 82 3.00 6.78 10.32
N ASN A 83 2.43 7.94 10.60
CA ASN A 83 1.45 8.58 9.73
C ASN A 83 2.22 9.34 8.65
N ALA A 84 2.02 8.97 7.38
CA ALA A 84 2.73 9.61 6.26
C ALA A 84 2.48 11.13 6.21
N ILE A 85 1.33 11.58 6.76
CA ILE A 85 1.04 13.01 6.81
C ILE A 85 2.00 13.78 7.72
N SER A 86 2.43 13.17 8.80
CA SER A 86 3.39 13.75 9.75
C SER A 86 4.82 13.75 9.21
N HIS A 87 5.10 13.00 8.13
CA HIS A 87 6.44 12.75 7.60
C HIS A 87 6.54 13.06 6.10
N ARG A 88 6.09 14.27 5.72
CA ARG A 88 6.00 14.73 4.32
C ARG A 88 7.31 14.58 3.54
N LYS A 89 8.45 14.94 4.13
CA LYS A 89 9.76 14.86 3.44
C LYS A 89 10.11 13.41 3.09
N GLN A 90 9.92 12.49 4.04
CA GLN A 90 10.15 11.07 3.86
C GLN A 90 9.15 10.47 2.87
N LEU A 91 7.87 10.89 2.93
CA LEU A 91 6.86 10.49 1.96
C LEU A 91 7.25 10.92 0.55
N CYS A 92 7.69 12.16 0.33
CA CYS A 92 8.14 12.63 -0.98
C CYS A 92 9.36 11.82 -1.48
N ALA A 93 10.34 11.58 -0.62
CA ALA A 93 11.53 10.80 -0.98
C ALA A 93 11.18 9.35 -1.35
N VAL A 94 10.37 8.68 -0.52
CA VAL A 94 9.87 7.33 -0.80
C VAL A 94 9.07 7.33 -2.09
N ALA A 95 8.12 8.25 -2.23
CA ALA A 95 7.30 8.37 -3.42
C ALA A 95 8.17 8.50 -4.66
N GLN A 96 9.16 9.39 -4.72
CA GLN A 96 10.06 9.56 -5.87
C GLN A 96 10.72 8.26 -6.35
N LEU A 97 11.22 7.43 -5.42
CA LEU A 97 11.87 6.15 -5.72
C LEU A 97 10.87 5.05 -6.13
N THR A 98 9.60 5.19 -5.76
CA THR A 98 8.58 4.15 -5.88
C THR A 98 8.04 4.01 -7.29
N ASP A 99 7.94 2.77 -7.77
CA ASP A 99 7.18 2.38 -8.96
C ASP A 99 5.68 2.24 -8.64
N ILE A 100 5.36 1.47 -7.59
CA ILE A 100 3.99 1.20 -7.13
C ILE A 100 3.84 1.67 -5.68
N LEU A 101 3.03 2.71 -5.46
CA LEU A 101 2.74 3.20 -4.12
C LEU A 101 1.43 2.63 -3.60
N VAL A 102 1.49 1.93 -2.46
CA VAL A 102 0.33 1.43 -1.73
C VAL A 102 0.02 2.37 -0.57
N VAL A 103 -1.16 2.99 -0.60
CA VAL A 103 -1.64 3.93 0.41
C VAL A 103 -2.78 3.30 1.19
N ILE A 104 -2.58 3.08 2.49
CA ILE A 104 -3.65 2.61 3.38
C ILE A 104 -4.28 3.82 4.08
N VAL A 105 -5.59 3.98 3.95
CA VAL A 105 -6.30 5.16 4.46
C VAL A 105 -7.65 4.76 5.06
N LEU A 106 -8.09 5.45 6.11
CA LEU A 106 -9.42 5.25 6.68
C LEU A 106 -10.46 5.95 5.80
N LEU A 107 -11.66 5.39 5.66
CA LEU A 107 -12.73 5.96 4.84
C LEU A 107 -13.03 7.42 5.19
N SER A 108 -13.02 7.77 6.48
CA SER A 108 -13.25 9.15 6.95
C SER A 108 -12.17 10.14 6.51
N ASP A 109 -10.95 9.66 6.27
CA ASP A 109 -9.82 10.51 5.88
C ASP A 109 -9.79 10.80 4.38
N LEU A 110 -10.61 10.11 3.56
CA LEU A 110 -10.68 10.33 2.11
C LEU A 110 -11.14 11.75 1.72
N GLU A 111 -11.99 12.35 2.55
CA GLU A 111 -12.50 13.70 2.29
C GLU A 111 -11.60 14.80 2.86
N GLY A 112 -10.64 14.44 3.71
CA GLY A 112 -9.73 15.35 4.38
C GLY A 112 -8.85 16.13 3.41
N THR A 113 -8.72 17.44 3.62
CA THR A 113 -7.89 18.34 2.81
C THR A 113 -6.45 17.86 2.73
N SER A 114 -5.87 17.47 3.87
CA SER A 114 -4.49 17.01 3.96
C SER A 114 -4.23 15.68 3.25
N PHE A 115 -5.25 14.85 3.03
CA PHE A 115 -5.16 13.63 2.22
C PHE A 115 -5.22 13.99 0.73
N LYS A 116 -6.18 14.84 0.34
CA LYS A 116 -6.34 15.28 -1.06
C LYS A 116 -5.09 15.96 -1.60
N GLU A 117 -4.46 16.86 -0.84
CA GLU A 117 -3.20 17.52 -1.23
C GLU A 117 -2.10 16.49 -1.54
N VAL A 118 -1.89 15.54 -0.63
CA VAL A 118 -0.90 14.47 -0.79
C VAL A 118 -1.21 13.59 -1.98
N LEU A 119 -2.49 13.26 -2.14
CA LEU A 119 -2.94 12.35 -3.16
C LEU A 119 -2.77 12.97 -4.55
N TYR A 120 -3.11 14.25 -4.74
CA TYR A 120 -2.91 14.94 -6.01
C TYR A 120 -1.43 14.93 -6.40
N ASP A 121 -0.53 15.27 -5.48
CA ASP A 121 0.91 15.28 -5.75
C ASP A 121 1.44 13.88 -6.13
N ILE A 122 0.91 12.83 -5.49
CA ILE A 122 1.35 11.45 -5.70
C ILE A 122 0.76 10.86 -6.97
N VAL A 123 -0.55 10.97 -7.18
CA VAL A 123 -1.26 10.37 -8.32
C VAL A 123 -0.84 11.00 -9.64
N THR A 124 -0.52 12.30 -9.65
CA THR A 124 -0.06 12.99 -10.87
C THR A 124 1.38 12.64 -11.27
N THR A 125 2.20 12.15 -10.34
CA THR A 125 3.65 11.96 -10.55
C THR A 125 4.08 10.50 -10.61
N LYS A 126 3.20 9.55 -10.29
CA LYS A 126 3.53 8.13 -10.12
C LYS A 126 2.91 7.26 -11.21
N LYS A 127 3.57 6.13 -11.50
CA LYS A 127 3.16 5.17 -12.52
C LYS A 127 2.06 4.22 -12.03
N GLY A 128 2.09 3.82 -10.76
CA GLY A 128 1.04 2.98 -10.16
C GLY A 128 0.72 3.38 -8.72
N VAL A 129 -0.57 3.58 -8.42
CA VAL A 129 -1.04 3.86 -7.07
C VAL A 129 -2.15 2.88 -6.70
N VAL A 130 -1.96 2.17 -5.59
CA VAL A 130 -2.97 1.30 -5.00
C VAL A 130 -3.50 1.96 -3.74
N ILE A 131 -4.80 2.26 -3.69
CA ILE A 131 -5.43 2.84 -2.51
C ILE A 131 -6.22 1.76 -1.79
N ALA A 132 -5.74 1.39 -0.60
CA ALA A 132 -6.37 0.44 0.29
C ALA A 132 -7.23 1.17 1.32
N ILE A 133 -8.55 1.15 1.14
CA ILE A 133 -9.49 1.89 1.99
C ILE A 133 -9.95 1.00 3.14
N ASP A 134 -9.61 1.38 4.37
CA ASP A 134 -10.14 0.80 5.60
C ASP A 134 -11.52 1.41 5.89
N ALA A 135 -12.55 0.58 5.77
CA ALA A 135 -13.93 0.92 6.03
C ALA A 135 -14.54 0.05 7.14
N PHE A 136 -13.72 -0.43 8.09
CA PHE A 136 -14.13 -1.45 9.06
C PHE A 136 -15.42 -1.09 9.82
N GLN A 137 -15.58 0.19 10.19
CA GLN A 137 -16.67 0.70 11.02
C GLN A 137 -17.84 1.27 10.21
N ASN A 138 -17.80 1.18 8.88
CA ASN A 138 -18.74 1.84 8.00
C ASN A 138 -19.73 0.85 7.38
N ASN A 139 -20.88 1.36 6.95
CA ASN A 139 -21.88 0.57 6.24
C ASN A 139 -21.65 0.62 4.72
N THR A 140 -22.21 -0.33 3.95
CA THR A 140 -21.97 -0.41 2.49
C THR A 140 -22.35 0.86 1.74
N ILE A 141 -23.45 1.48 2.16
CA ILE A 141 -24.02 2.64 1.48
C ILE A 141 -23.05 3.81 1.62
N GLU A 142 -22.64 4.12 2.86
CA GLU A 142 -21.66 5.16 3.16
C GLU A 142 -20.34 4.93 2.42
N VAL A 143 -19.87 3.69 2.38
CA VAL A 143 -18.63 3.35 1.67
C VAL A 143 -18.77 3.59 0.17
N SER A 144 -19.87 3.15 -0.42
CA SER A 144 -20.13 3.30 -1.86
C SER A 144 -20.21 4.78 -2.25
N GLU A 145 -20.95 5.57 -1.48
CA GLU A 145 -21.09 7.02 -1.71
C GLU A 145 -19.75 7.75 -1.61
N LYS A 146 -18.95 7.46 -0.58
CA LYS A 146 -17.64 8.10 -0.38
C LYS A 146 -16.63 7.69 -1.43
N ILE A 147 -16.62 6.42 -1.85
CA ILE A 147 -15.75 5.95 -2.94
C ILE A 147 -16.15 6.61 -4.26
N GLU A 148 -17.45 6.73 -4.54
CA GLU A 148 -17.91 7.39 -5.77
C GLU A 148 -17.50 8.87 -5.78
N GLY A 149 -17.70 9.59 -4.68
CA GLY A 149 -17.25 10.98 -4.54
C GLY A 149 -15.73 11.12 -4.66
N PHE A 150 -14.99 10.17 -4.07
CA PHE A 150 -13.54 10.11 -4.17
C PHE A 150 -13.07 9.91 -5.62
N ASN A 151 -13.62 8.92 -6.33
CA ASN A 151 -13.28 8.64 -7.72
C ASN A 151 -13.60 9.83 -8.64
N LYS A 152 -14.70 10.56 -8.40
CA LYS A 152 -15.02 11.81 -9.12
C LYS A 152 -13.98 12.89 -8.88
N THR A 153 -13.47 13.01 -7.65
CA THR A 153 -12.47 14.04 -7.27
C THR A 153 -11.11 13.76 -7.90
N VAL A 154 -10.70 12.49 -7.95
CA VAL A 154 -9.40 12.10 -8.50
C VAL A 154 -9.40 12.06 -10.04
N GLY A 155 -10.56 11.91 -10.69
CA GLY A 155 -10.65 11.87 -12.15
C GLY A 155 -10.01 10.62 -12.77
N ASN A 156 -10.08 10.48 -14.10
CA ASN A 156 -9.50 9.35 -14.86
C ASN A 156 -7.96 9.45 -15.01
N HIS A 157 -7.25 10.03 -14.03
CA HIS A 157 -5.79 10.06 -14.06
C HIS A 157 -5.27 8.59 -14.05
N HIS A 158 -4.39 8.26 -15.00
CA HIS A 158 -4.04 6.90 -15.39
C HIS A 158 -3.51 6.02 -14.22
N GLN A 159 -3.79 4.71 -14.29
CA GLN A 159 -3.24 3.60 -13.47
C GLN A 159 -3.35 3.74 -11.92
N MET A 160 -4.47 4.26 -11.43
CA MET A 160 -4.87 4.10 -10.03
C MET A 160 -5.80 2.88 -9.88
N ILE A 161 -5.45 1.94 -9.00
CA ILE A 161 -6.35 0.84 -8.62
C ILE A 161 -6.81 1.08 -7.18
N THR A 162 -8.10 1.35 -7.00
CA THR A 162 -8.71 1.45 -5.66
C THR A 162 -9.08 0.04 -5.19
N VAL A 163 -8.42 -0.45 -4.14
CA VAL A 163 -8.74 -1.71 -3.47
C VAL A 163 -9.48 -1.39 -2.17
N CYS A 164 -10.78 -1.69 -2.13
CA CYS A 164 -11.57 -1.43 -0.93
C CYS A 164 -11.46 -2.62 0.04
N LEU A 165 -10.90 -2.36 1.23
CA LEU A 165 -10.94 -3.30 2.36
C LEU A 165 -12.32 -3.19 3.00
N LEU A 166 -13.34 -3.61 2.26
CA LEU A 166 -14.73 -3.54 2.70
C LEU A 166 -14.95 -4.40 3.96
N SER A 167 -15.57 -3.78 4.96
CA SER A 167 -16.51 -4.43 5.85
C SER A 167 -17.84 -3.74 5.63
N VAL A 168 -18.88 -4.53 5.41
CA VAL A 168 -20.27 -4.12 5.52
C VAL A 168 -20.76 -4.79 6.80
N PHE A 169 -21.29 -4.02 7.75
CA PHE A 169 -22.02 -4.50 8.93
C PHE A 169 -21.78 -5.99 9.27
N GLY A 170 -20.65 -6.27 9.91
CA GLY A 170 -20.46 -7.53 10.63
C GLY A 170 -19.70 -8.66 9.93
N LYS A 171 -19.15 -8.50 8.71
CA LYS A 171 -18.12 -9.42 8.21
C LYS A 171 -17.00 -8.68 7.47
N MET A 172 -15.78 -8.81 8.00
CA MET A 172 -14.56 -8.48 7.26
C MET A 172 -14.53 -9.31 5.97
N LYS A 173 -14.07 -8.76 4.85
CA LYS A 173 -13.36 -9.60 3.87
C LYS A 173 -12.29 -10.34 4.66
N ASP A 174 -12.33 -11.66 4.65
CA ASP A 174 -11.36 -12.45 5.39
C ASP A 174 -9.95 -12.07 4.92
N THR A 175 -8.98 -12.24 5.80
CA THR A 175 -7.58 -11.87 5.54
C THR A 175 -7.06 -12.44 4.23
N SER A 176 -7.51 -13.62 3.81
CA SER A 176 -7.06 -14.24 2.55
C SER A 176 -7.62 -13.54 1.31
N THR A 177 -8.88 -13.10 1.35
CA THR A 177 -9.49 -12.30 0.28
C THR A 177 -8.76 -10.98 0.10
N VAL A 178 -8.56 -10.21 1.18
CA VAL A 178 -7.82 -8.94 1.17
C VAL A 178 -6.41 -9.12 0.60
N LYS A 179 -5.70 -10.12 1.11
CA LYS A 179 -4.35 -10.47 0.67
C LYS A 179 -4.30 -10.81 -0.82
N SER A 180 -5.25 -11.60 -1.32
CA SER A 180 -5.30 -11.98 -2.74
C SER A 180 -5.59 -10.78 -3.65
N GLU A 181 -6.53 -9.90 -3.27
CA GLU A 181 -6.86 -8.69 -4.04
C GLU A 181 -5.65 -7.75 -4.13
N MET A 182 -4.94 -7.53 -3.01
CA MET A 182 -3.75 -6.69 -3.01
C MET A 182 -2.60 -7.30 -3.82
N ARG A 183 -2.35 -8.62 -3.69
CA ARG A 183 -1.35 -9.32 -4.51
C ARG A 183 -1.68 -9.22 -6.00
N ASN A 184 -2.95 -9.37 -6.37
CA ASN A 184 -3.41 -9.27 -7.75
C ASN A 184 -3.28 -7.85 -8.29
N ALA A 185 -3.64 -6.83 -7.51
CA ALA A 185 -3.50 -5.43 -7.90
C ALA A 185 -2.04 -5.06 -8.14
N ILE A 186 -1.15 -5.40 -7.19
CA ILE A 186 0.29 -5.15 -7.32
C ILE A 186 0.87 -5.93 -8.51
N SER A 187 0.57 -7.24 -8.63
CA SER A 187 1.07 -8.07 -9.72
C SER A 187 0.56 -7.64 -11.10
N GLY A 188 -0.67 -7.11 -11.18
CA GLY A 188 -1.23 -6.54 -12.39
C GLY A 188 -0.43 -5.32 -12.85
N MET A 189 -0.16 -4.39 -11.92
CA MET A 189 0.66 -3.21 -12.19
C MET A 189 2.10 -3.56 -12.58
N MET A 190 2.70 -4.56 -11.92
CA MET A 190 4.03 -5.05 -12.26
C MET A 190 4.09 -5.54 -13.71
N LYS A 191 3.10 -6.32 -14.17
CA LYS A 191 3.05 -6.86 -15.55
C LYS A 191 2.92 -5.78 -16.64
N GLU A 192 2.15 -4.72 -16.39
CA GLU A 192 1.96 -3.63 -17.36
C GLU A 192 3.25 -2.86 -17.66
N LYS A 193 4.23 -2.89 -16.75
CA LYS A 193 5.56 -2.30 -16.95
C LYS A 193 6.37 -3.08 -17.99
N TYR A 194 6.33 -4.41 -17.95
CA TYR A 194 7.13 -5.28 -18.83
C TYR A 194 6.49 -5.52 -20.20
N SER A 195 5.18 -5.28 -20.39
CA SER A 195 4.55 -5.35 -21.72
C SER A 195 4.83 -4.13 -22.60
N ARG A 196 5.31 -3.02 -22.02
CA ARG A 196 5.75 -1.82 -22.75
C ARG A 196 7.22 -1.87 -23.19
N VAL A 197 7.95 -2.91 -22.77
CA VAL A 197 9.32 -3.20 -23.23
C VAL A 197 9.24 -4.36 -24.23
N THR A 198 8.64 -4.10 -25.39
CA THR A 198 8.81 -4.99 -26.56
C THR A 198 9.77 -4.27 -27.50
N ILE A 199 10.97 -4.82 -27.66
CA ILE A 199 11.97 -4.37 -28.65
C ILE A 199 11.49 -4.79 -30.04
#